data_AF-A0A2M8WJZ6-F1
#
_entry.id   AF-A0A2M8WJZ6-F1
#
_cell.length_a   1.000
_cell.length_b   1.000
_cell.length_c   1.000
_cell.angle_alpha   90.00
_cell.angle_beta   90.00
_cell.angle_gamma   90.00
#
_symmetry.space_group_name_H-M   'P 1'
#
loop_
_entity.id
_entity.type
_entity.pdbx_description
1 polymer ?
#
loop_
_entity_poly.entity_id
_entity_poly.type
_entity_poly.pdbx_seq_one_letter_code
_entity_poly.pdbx_strand_id
1 'polypeptide(L)'
;MATSACAETIVSAEYTSPTDRYAHGVLGDAIEWGELQITTDADLHRFVLPQDRVFEDIAPRLADVDRDGTPEVVVVETLASAGAQIAIYDETGKIAATPHIGQTNRWLAPIGVADLDGDGVIEIAYIDRPHLAKTLRVWRFADGALTPVADLPGLTNHRIGERDIGGGIRDCGQGPELVTANADWTKVMVTTLENGQLQTRAIGTHVDRSSFDIALACDTLP
;
A
#
# COMPACT_ATOMS: atom_id res chain seq x y z
N MET A 1 -11.76 31.03 -25.19
CA MET A 1 -10.74 30.01 -25.49
C MET A 1 -10.52 29.25 -24.20
N ALA A 2 -10.85 27.96 -24.16
CA ALA A 2 -10.53 27.13 -23.02
C ALA A 2 -9.03 26.85 -23.09
N THR A 3 -8.27 27.39 -22.14
CA THR A 3 -6.92 26.93 -21.88
C THR A 3 -7.02 25.48 -21.43
N SER A 4 -6.48 24.56 -22.23
CA SER A 4 -6.15 23.23 -21.72
C SER A 4 -5.14 23.49 -20.60
N ALA A 5 -5.58 23.41 -19.35
CA ALA A 5 -4.62 23.22 -18.27
C ALA A 5 -3.94 21.89 -18.59
N CYS A 6 -2.61 21.90 -18.70
CA CYS A 6 -1.88 20.64 -18.70
C CYS A 6 -2.17 19.97 -17.35
N ALA A 7 -2.37 18.65 -17.35
CA ALA A 7 -2.41 17.88 -16.11
C ALA A 7 -1.12 18.16 -15.33
N GLU A 8 -1.26 18.43 -14.04
CA GLU A 8 -0.13 18.72 -13.17
C GLU A 8 0.61 17.42 -12.86
N THR A 9 1.94 17.44 -12.83
CA THR A 9 2.70 16.22 -12.49
C THR A 9 2.93 16.19 -10.98
N ILE A 10 2.41 15.17 -10.29
CA ILE A 10 2.69 14.96 -8.87
C ILE A 10 4.18 14.65 -8.67
N VAL A 11 4.84 15.38 -7.77
CA VAL A 11 6.28 15.22 -7.46
C VAL A 11 6.52 14.62 -6.09
N SER A 12 5.63 14.85 -5.12
CA SER A 12 5.72 14.28 -3.79
C SER A 12 4.37 14.30 -3.09
N ALA A 13 4.22 13.47 -2.06
CA ALA A 13 3.09 13.53 -1.14
C ALA A 13 3.55 13.26 0.29
N GLU A 14 2.88 13.91 1.24
CA GLU A 14 3.17 13.77 2.66
C GLU A 14 1.89 13.79 3.48
N TYR A 15 1.90 13.08 4.62
CA TYR A 15 0.85 13.21 5.60
C TYR A 15 1.14 14.35 6.57
N THR A 16 0.12 15.15 6.88
CA THR A 16 0.22 16.22 7.89
C THR A 16 -0.97 16.21 8.84
N SER A 17 -1.00 17.17 9.76
CA SER A 17 -2.07 17.31 10.74
C SER A 17 -2.22 16.06 11.62
N PRO A 18 -1.19 15.71 12.44
CA PRO A 18 -1.24 14.55 13.33
C PRO A 18 -2.44 14.65 14.28
N THR A 19 -3.12 13.54 14.52
CA THR A 19 -4.37 13.49 15.28
C THR A 19 -4.50 12.22 16.12
N ASP A 20 -5.15 12.36 17.27
CA ASP A 20 -5.51 11.29 18.21
C ASP A 20 -6.98 10.83 18.07
N ARG A 21 -7.70 11.31 17.05
CA ARG A 21 -9.14 11.04 16.86
C ARG A 21 -9.47 9.58 16.56
N TYR A 22 -8.46 8.78 16.23
CA TYR A 22 -8.59 7.35 15.96
C TYR A 22 -7.42 6.59 16.61
N ALA A 23 -7.61 6.16 17.85
CA ALA A 23 -6.57 5.53 18.65
C ALA A 23 -6.48 4.00 18.40
N HIS A 24 -6.05 3.59 17.20
CA HIS A 24 -5.80 2.18 16.91
C HIS A 24 -4.43 1.72 17.42
N GLY A 25 -3.38 2.51 17.17
CA GLY A 25 -2.07 2.32 17.79
C GLY A 25 -1.19 1.24 17.15
N VAL A 26 -1.49 0.82 15.92
CA VAL A 26 -0.81 -0.33 15.30
C VAL A 26 0.64 -0.01 14.93
N LEU A 27 0.93 1.22 14.50
CA LEU A 27 2.25 1.70 14.06
C LEU A 27 3.16 2.19 15.21
N GLY A 28 2.91 1.71 16.43
CA GLY A 28 3.77 1.98 17.60
C GLY A 28 3.55 3.32 18.29
N ASP A 29 2.72 4.19 17.73
CA ASP A 29 2.04 5.28 18.44
C ASP A 29 0.56 5.30 18.05
N ALA A 30 -0.25 6.05 18.80
CA ALA A 30 -1.70 6.20 18.56
C ALA A 30 -2.01 7.51 17.82
N ILE A 31 -1.07 7.99 16.99
CA ILE A 31 -1.20 9.19 16.20
C ILE A 31 -1.38 8.78 14.74
N GLU A 32 -2.49 9.23 14.16
CA GLU A 32 -2.77 9.07 12.75
C GLU A 32 -2.77 10.45 12.07
N TRP A 33 -3.08 10.50 10.78
CA TRP A 33 -2.99 11.75 10.02
C TRP A 33 -4.34 12.25 9.55
N GLY A 34 -4.59 13.54 9.74
CA GLY A 34 -5.84 14.20 9.32
C GLY A 34 -5.80 14.78 7.91
N GLU A 35 -4.62 14.88 7.30
CA GLU A 35 -4.42 15.57 6.02
C GLU A 35 -3.38 14.86 5.15
N LEU A 36 -3.65 14.82 3.85
CA LEU A 36 -2.70 14.49 2.79
C LEU A 36 -2.37 15.77 2.04
N GLN A 37 -1.08 16.04 1.86
CA GLN A 37 -0.59 17.07 0.95
C GLN A 37 0.03 16.42 -0.26
N ILE A 38 -0.36 16.89 -1.45
CA ILE A 38 0.19 16.47 -2.73
C ILE A 38 0.85 17.70 -3.34
N THR A 39 2.15 17.62 -3.57
CA THR A 39 2.90 18.65 -4.30
C THR A 39 3.00 18.24 -5.75
N THR A 40 2.62 19.13 -6.66
CA THR A 40 2.83 18.97 -8.10
C THR A 40 3.95 19.88 -8.58
N ASP A 41 4.26 19.84 -9.87
CA ASP A 41 5.14 20.79 -10.52
C ASP A 41 4.55 22.22 -10.62
N ALA A 42 3.26 22.38 -10.33
CA ALA A 42 2.54 23.65 -10.43
C ALA A 42 2.04 24.22 -9.09
N ASP A 43 1.54 23.39 -8.17
CA ASP A 43 0.90 23.84 -6.94
C ASP A 43 1.01 22.79 -5.79
N LEU A 44 0.46 23.16 -4.64
CA LEU A 44 0.31 22.31 -3.47
C LEU A 44 -1.17 22.08 -3.15
N HIS A 45 -1.61 20.85 -3.30
CA HIS A 45 -2.98 20.41 -3.04
C HIS A 45 -3.11 19.82 -1.64
N ARG A 46 -4.17 20.20 -0.91
CA ARG A 46 -4.40 19.79 0.49
C ARG A 46 -5.73 19.09 0.63
N PHE A 47 -5.70 17.86 1.13
CA PHE A 47 -6.88 17.04 1.35
C PHE A 47 -7.05 16.77 2.85
N VAL A 48 -7.87 17.60 3.49
CA VAL A 48 -8.23 17.44 4.91
C VAL A 48 -9.39 16.48 5.03
N LEU A 49 -9.18 15.37 5.75
CA LEU A 49 -10.22 14.38 5.96
C LEU A 49 -11.26 14.85 7.00
N PRO A 50 -12.54 14.49 6.80
CA PRO A 50 -13.57 14.60 7.83
C PRO A 50 -13.16 13.94 9.17
N GLN A 51 -13.79 14.36 10.26
CA GLN A 51 -13.41 13.93 11.62
C GLN A 51 -13.62 12.44 11.91
N ASP A 52 -14.40 11.74 11.09
CA ASP A 52 -14.62 10.30 11.21
C ASP A 52 -13.60 9.45 10.45
N ARG A 53 -12.60 10.07 9.83
CA ARG A 53 -11.59 9.37 9.02
C ARG A 53 -10.17 9.73 9.41
N VAL A 54 -9.21 8.90 9.05
CA VAL A 54 -7.76 9.21 9.16
C VAL A 54 -7.02 8.57 7.99
N PHE A 55 -5.85 9.08 7.65
CA PHE A 55 -4.85 8.28 6.95
C PHE A 55 -4.06 7.49 7.98
N GLU A 56 -4.07 6.17 7.86
CA GLU A 56 -3.50 5.22 8.83
C GLU A 56 -2.33 4.48 8.15
N ASP A 57 -1.19 5.17 7.97
CA ASP A 57 -0.02 4.65 7.25
C ASP A 57 1.25 5.41 7.63
N ILE A 58 2.41 4.91 7.23
CA ILE A 58 3.73 5.50 7.51
C ILE A 58 4.14 6.55 6.47
N ALA A 59 3.70 6.39 5.21
CA ALA A 59 3.97 7.32 4.11
C ALA A 59 3.00 7.09 2.94
N PRO A 60 2.61 8.13 2.20
CA PRO A 60 1.95 7.97 0.90
C PRO A 60 2.90 7.31 -0.10
N ARG A 61 2.37 6.52 -1.04
CA ARG A 61 3.16 5.89 -2.12
C ARG A 61 2.80 6.52 -3.46
N LEU A 62 3.80 7.01 -4.18
CA LEU A 62 3.62 7.54 -5.53
C LEU A 62 3.80 6.43 -6.56
N ALA A 63 2.86 6.30 -7.50
CA ALA A 63 2.95 5.40 -8.64
C ALA A 63 2.07 5.92 -9.77
N ASP A 64 2.51 5.78 -11.01
CA ASP A 64 1.68 5.99 -12.20
C ASP A 64 0.74 4.79 -12.34
N VAL A 65 -0.43 4.87 -11.68
CA VAL A 65 -1.38 3.77 -11.49
C VAL A 65 -2.26 3.61 -12.73
N ASP A 66 -2.57 4.70 -13.43
CA ASP A 66 -3.38 4.67 -14.64
C ASP A 66 -2.58 4.63 -15.96
N ARG A 67 -1.25 4.81 -15.87
CA ARG A 67 -0.28 4.77 -16.98
C ARG A 67 -0.41 5.92 -17.96
N ASP A 68 -0.84 7.09 -17.48
CA ASP A 68 -0.86 8.33 -18.27
C ASP A 68 0.49 9.06 -18.31
N GLY A 69 1.46 8.60 -17.51
CA GLY A 69 2.81 9.16 -17.42
C GLY A 69 3.01 10.14 -16.27
N THR A 70 2.00 10.38 -15.45
CA THR A 70 2.08 11.10 -14.18
C THR A 70 1.74 10.17 -13.01
N PRO A 71 2.33 10.35 -11.82
CA PRO A 71 2.03 9.47 -10.70
C PRO A 71 0.80 9.91 -9.92
N GLU A 72 0.00 8.96 -9.45
CA GLU A 72 -1.01 9.14 -8.41
C GLU A 72 -0.44 8.78 -7.03
N VAL A 73 -1.24 9.01 -5.99
CA VAL A 73 -0.89 8.76 -4.59
C VAL A 73 -1.78 7.66 -3.99
N VAL A 74 -1.16 6.55 -3.62
CA VAL A 74 -1.81 5.42 -2.92
C VAL A 74 -1.63 5.56 -1.41
N VAL A 75 -2.75 5.51 -0.70
CA VAL A 75 -2.83 5.70 0.77
C VAL A 75 -3.70 4.64 1.43
N VAL A 76 -3.53 4.47 2.74
CA VAL A 76 -4.49 3.77 3.60
C VAL A 76 -5.38 4.80 4.27
N GLU A 77 -6.65 4.82 3.89
CA GLU A 77 -7.66 5.67 4.53
C GLU A 77 -8.59 4.82 5.39
N THR A 78 -8.76 5.20 6.64
CA THR A 78 -9.60 4.49 7.60
C THR A 78 -10.82 5.32 7.95
N LEU A 79 -12.01 4.70 7.82
CA LEU A 79 -13.25 5.22 8.38
C LEU A 79 -13.44 4.62 9.78
N ALA A 80 -13.65 5.45 10.80
CA ALA A 80 -13.67 5.04 12.19
C ALA A 80 -14.68 3.90 12.47
N SER A 81 -15.81 3.88 11.76
CA SER A 81 -16.84 2.84 11.92
C SER A 81 -16.60 1.59 11.07
N ALA A 82 -15.82 1.68 9.99
CA ALA A 82 -15.73 0.63 8.97
C ALA A 82 -14.32 0.08 8.71
N GLY A 83 -13.28 0.67 9.31
CA GLY A 83 -11.90 0.27 9.12
C GLY A 83 -11.26 0.81 7.85
N ALA A 84 -10.05 0.34 7.57
CA ALA A 84 -9.21 0.76 6.46
C ALA A 84 -9.75 0.38 5.08
N GLN A 85 -9.33 1.15 4.09
CA GLN A 85 -9.38 0.86 2.66
C GLN A 85 -8.09 1.36 2.02
N ILE A 86 -7.72 0.79 0.88
CA ILE A 86 -6.79 1.46 -0.04
C ILE A 86 -7.57 2.53 -0.79
N ALA A 87 -7.00 3.72 -0.91
CA ALA A 87 -7.52 4.80 -1.73
C ALA A 87 -6.41 5.33 -2.65
N ILE A 88 -6.82 5.78 -3.83
CA ILE A 88 -5.97 6.45 -4.81
C ILE A 88 -6.42 7.91 -4.89
N TYR A 89 -5.46 8.81 -4.82
CA TYR A 89 -5.63 10.25 -4.92
C TYR A 89 -4.80 10.81 -6.07
N ASP A 90 -5.34 11.80 -6.77
CA ASP A 90 -4.63 12.70 -7.67
C ASP A 90 -4.71 14.15 -7.12
N GLU A 91 -4.30 15.14 -7.92
CA GLU A 91 -4.41 16.56 -7.58
C GLU A 91 -5.86 17.07 -7.47
N THR A 92 -6.82 16.34 -8.02
CA THR A 92 -8.26 16.63 -7.93
C THR A 92 -8.92 16.01 -6.70
N GLY A 93 -8.28 15.00 -6.10
CA GLY A 93 -8.68 14.33 -4.87
C GLY A 93 -8.79 12.83 -5.02
N LYS A 94 -9.68 12.20 -4.26
CA LYS A 94 -9.83 10.74 -4.30
C LYS A 94 -10.52 10.30 -5.59
N ILE A 95 -9.84 9.47 -6.38
CA ILE A 95 -10.36 8.95 -7.64
C ILE A 95 -10.90 7.52 -7.54
N ALA A 96 -10.35 6.69 -6.65
CA ALA A 96 -10.80 5.32 -6.45
C ALA A 96 -10.48 4.80 -5.04
N ALA A 97 -11.17 3.74 -4.64
CA ALA A 97 -10.90 3.04 -3.40
C ALA A 97 -11.40 1.59 -3.42
N THR A 98 -10.76 0.73 -2.62
CA THR A 98 -11.33 -0.57 -2.25
C THR A 98 -12.49 -0.37 -1.28
N PRO A 99 -13.37 -1.37 -1.09
CA PRO A 99 -14.30 -1.35 0.03
C PRO A 99 -13.57 -1.28 1.38
N HIS A 100 -14.18 -0.63 2.37
CA HIS A 100 -13.75 -0.72 3.76
C HIS A 100 -13.81 -2.16 4.28
N ILE A 101 -12.89 -2.53 5.17
CA ILE A 101 -12.74 -3.91 5.65
C ILE A 101 -13.55 -4.26 6.91
N GLY A 102 -14.71 -3.62 7.06
CA GLY A 102 -15.77 -4.02 7.97
C GLY A 102 -16.00 -3.11 9.17
N GLN A 103 -15.11 -3.12 10.16
CA GLN A 103 -15.33 -2.45 11.45
C GLN A 103 -14.10 -1.65 11.91
N THR A 104 -14.27 -0.86 12.97
CA THR A 104 -13.19 -0.12 13.65
C THR A 104 -11.98 -1.00 13.96
N ASN A 105 -10.79 -0.40 14.00
CA ASN A 105 -9.51 -1.02 14.33
C ASN A 105 -9.19 -2.21 13.40
N ARG A 106 -9.36 -1.97 12.10
CA ARG A 106 -8.99 -2.89 11.04
C ARG A 106 -8.11 -2.13 10.07
N TRP A 107 -6.90 -2.63 9.88
CA TRP A 107 -5.84 -1.93 9.16
C TRP A 107 -5.28 -2.78 8.00
N LEU A 108 -4.74 -2.10 7.00
CA LEU A 108 -4.10 -2.69 5.82
C LEU A 108 -2.63 -2.29 5.83
N ALA A 109 -1.72 -3.23 5.59
CA ALA A 109 -0.30 -2.93 5.45
C ALA A 109 0.12 -3.01 3.98
N PRO A 110 0.33 -1.87 3.30
CA PRO A 110 0.69 -1.91 1.89
C PRO A 110 2.08 -2.49 1.66
N ILE A 111 2.23 -3.24 0.58
CA ILE A 111 3.50 -3.82 0.15
C ILE A 111 4.09 -2.95 -0.96
N GLY A 112 3.28 -2.62 -1.97
CA GLY A 112 3.70 -1.78 -3.08
C GLY A 112 2.70 -1.74 -4.23
N VAL A 113 3.11 -1.03 -5.27
CA VAL A 113 2.34 -0.75 -6.48
C VAL A 113 3.23 -1.03 -7.68
N ALA A 114 2.81 -1.89 -8.59
CA ALA A 114 3.56 -2.26 -9.80
C ALA A 114 2.66 -3.02 -10.78
N ASP A 115 3.11 -3.15 -12.02
CA ASP A 115 2.57 -4.11 -13.00
C ASP A 115 3.09 -5.51 -12.62
N LEU A 116 2.33 -6.23 -11.79
CA LEU A 116 2.77 -7.43 -11.09
C LEU A 116 2.76 -8.69 -11.98
N ASP A 117 1.95 -8.71 -13.03
CA ASP A 117 1.89 -9.82 -13.99
C ASP A 117 2.39 -9.46 -15.39
N GLY A 118 2.85 -8.22 -15.60
CA GLY A 118 3.51 -7.75 -16.83
C GLY A 118 2.54 -7.50 -17.98
N ASP A 119 1.25 -7.34 -17.70
CA ASP A 119 0.21 -7.25 -18.73
C ASP A 119 -0.06 -5.83 -19.23
N GLY A 120 0.60 -4.83 -18.65
CA GLY A 120 0.36 -3.45 -19.01
C GLY A 120 -0.54 -2.69 -18.04
N VAL A 121 -1.11 -3.33 -17.03
CA VAL A 121 -1.99 -2.71 -16.02
C VAL A 121 -1.32 -2.73 -14.65
N ILE A 122 -1.66 -1.77 -13.78
CA ILE A 122 -1.04 -1.65 -12.46
C ILE A 122 -1.87 -2.36 -11.40
N GLU A 123 -1.18 -3.11 -10.55
CA GLU A 123 -1.71 -3.68 -9.33
C GLU A 123 -1.17 -3.00 -8.07
N ILE A 124 -2.00 -3.05 -7.03
CA ILE A 124 -1.69 -2.67 -5.67
C ILE A 124 -1.75 -3.93 -4.80
N ALA A 125 -0.66 -4.21 -4.10
CA ALA A 125 -0.54 -5.34 -3.18
C ALA A 125 -0.46 -4.87 -1.72
N TYR A 126 -1.22 -5.52 -0.84
CA TYR A 126 -1.21 -5.23 0.59
C TYR A 126 -1.59 -6.46 1.42
N ILE A 127 -1.23 -6.45 2.71
CA ILE A 127 -1.71 -7.44 3.69
C ILE A 127 -2.98 -6.92 4.36
N ASP A 128 -4.08 -7.66 4.23
CA ASP A 128 -5.28 -7.46 5.03
C ASP A 128 -5.06 -7.93 6.46
N ARG A 129 -5.20 -6.98 7.40
CA ARG A 129 -5.11 -7.16 8.85
C ARG A 129 -3.91 -8.05 9.21
N PRO A 130 -2.68 -7.52 9.15
CA PRO A 130 -1.44 -8.31 9.30
C PRO A 130 -1.30 -9.00 10.66
N HIS A 131 -2.10 -8.63 11.66
CA HIS A 131 -2.16 -9.26 12.98
C HIS A 131 -3.31 -10.24 13.14
N LEU A 132 -4.30 -10.23 12.23
CA LEU A 132 -5.52 -11.06 12.31
C LEU A 132 -5.68 -11.97 11.10
N ALA A 133 -5.98 -11.40 9.93
CA ALA A 133 -6.33 -12.16 8.73
C ALA A 133 -5.09 -12.67 7.97
N LYS A 134 -3.98 -11.91 7.99
CA LYS A 134 -2.69 -12.33 7.39
C LYS A 134 -2.87 -12.83 5.96
N THR A 135 -3.59 -12.05 5.17
CA THR A 135 -3.95 -12.40 3.79
C THR A 135 -3.37 -11.33 2.87
N LEU A 136 -2.48 -11.75 1.97
CA LEU A 136 -2.07 -10.93 0.85
C LEU A 136 -3.26 -10.74 -0.08
N ARG A 137 -3.53 -9.50 -0.47
CA ARG A 137 -4.57 -9.13 -1.43
C ARG A 137 -3.93 -8.32 -2.54
N VAL A 138 -4.34 -8.62 -3.77
CA VAL A 138 -3.93 -7.89 -4.96
C VAL A 138 -5.17 -7.33 -5.66
N TRP A 139 -5.12 -6.03 -5.93
CA TRP A 139 -6.15 -5.29 -6.65
C TRP A 139 -5.55 -4.64 -7.87
N ARG A 140 -6.32 -4.59 -8.96
CA ARG A 140 -5.94 -3.95 -10.21
C ARG A 140 -6.69 -2.64 -10.37
N PHE A 141 -6.00 -1.60 -10.81
CA PHE A 141 -6.64 -0.38 -11.24
C PHE A 141 -6.83 -0.40 -12.76
N ALA A 142 -8.07 -0.38 -13.21
CA ALA A 142 -8.43 -0.32 -14.61
C ALA A 142 -9.73 0.44 -14.79
N ASP A 143 -9.84 1.20 -15.88
CA ASP A 143 -11.06 1.95 -16.23
C ASP A 143 -11.58 2.85 -15.08
N GLY A 144 -10.66 3.45 -14.32
CA GLY A 144 -10.99 4.33 -13.19
C GLY A 144 -11.46 3.62 -11.91
N ALA A 145 -11.29 2.29 -11.80
CA ALA A 145 -11.77 1.52 -10.67
C ALA A 145 -10.75 0.48 -10.16
N LEU A 146 -10.80 0.23 -8.86
CA LEU A 146 -10.07 -0.88 -8.23
C LEU A 146 -10.91 -2.16 -8.26
N THR A 147 -10.36 -3.22 -8.84
CA THR A 147 -11.00 -4.55 -8.92
C THR A 147 -10.12 -5.62 -8.29
N PRO A 148 -10.70 -6.61 -7.56
CA PRO A 148 -9.91 -7.64 -6.92
C PRO A 148 -9.36 -8.62 -7.95
N VAL A 149 -8.09 -9.00 -7.79
CA VAL A 149 -7.41 -9.99 -8.67
C VAL A 149 -7.28 -11.32 -7.95
N ALA A 150 -6.58 -11.33 -6.81
CA ALA A 150 -6.27 -12.55 -6.08
C ALA A 150 -6.04 -12.28 -4.58
N ASP A 151 -6.34 -13.30 -3.77
CA ASP A 151 -6.09 -13.31 -2.34
C ASP A 151 -5.28 -14.57 -1.97
N LEU A 152 -4.30 -14.44 -1.07
CA LEU A 152 -3.47 -15.55 -0.58
C LEU A 152 -3.27 -15.45 0.94
N PRO A 153 -3.84 -16.37 1.74
CA PRO A 153 -3.68 -16.38 3.19
C PRO A 153 -2.28 -16.86 3.61
N GLY A 154 -1.93 -16.59 4.87
CA GLY A 154 -0.72 -17.13 5.51
C GLY A 154 0.50 -16.21 5.40
N LEU A 155 0.32 -14.94 5.00
CA LEU A 155 1.39 -13.97 4.80
C LEU A 155 1.17 -12.72 5.67
N THR A 156 2.26 -12.11 6.12
CA THR A 156 2.23 -10.87 6.90
C THR A 156 3.50 -10.07 6.70
N ASN A 157 3.46 -8.79 7.03
CA ASN A 157 4.59 -7.89 6.92
C ASN A 157 4.71 -6.90 8.11
N HIS A 158 3.84 -7.02 9.11
CA HIS A 158 3.81 -6.10 10.24
C HIS A 158 3.42 -6.78 11.57
N ARG A 159 4.08 -6.39 12.66
CA ARG A 159 3.76 -6.74 14.05
C ARG A 159 3.34 -5.50 14.81
N ILE A 160 2.42 -5.67 15.77
CA ILE A 160 1.96 -4.57 16.62
C ILE A 160 3.14 -3.94 17.34
N GLY A 161 3.26 -2.62 17.25
CA GLY A 161 4.32 -1.84 17.90
C GLY A 161 5.54 -1.57 17.01
N GLU A 162 5.62 -2.18 15.83
CA GLU A 162 6.57 -1.75 14.79
C GLU A 162 6.16 -0.36 14.26
N ARG A 163 7.14 0.43 13.84
CA ARG A 163 6.94 1.79 13.29
C ARG A 163 7.11 1.86 11.77
N ASP A 164 7.35 0.70 11.18
CA ASP A 164 7.68 0.49 9.79
C ASP A 164 6.88 -0.71 9.26
N ILE A 165 6.75 -0.81 7.95
CA ILE A 165 6.10 -1.93 7.29
C ILE A 165 7.20 -2.73 6.58
N GLY A 166 7.29 -4.02 6.89
CA GLY A 166 8.32 -4.88 6.31
C GLY A 166 8.04 -5.27 4.86
N GLY A 167 9.06 -5.76 4.18
CA GLY A 167 8.94 -6.26 2.82
C GLY A 167 8.77 -5.16 1.78
N GLY A 168 8.27 -5.53 0.61
CA GLY A 168 8.16 -4.64 -0.54
C GLY A 168 8.11 -5.41 -1.85
N ILE A 169 8.38 -4.72 -2.96
CA ILE A 169 8.48 -5.33 -4.29
C ILE A 169 9.96 -5.34 -4.70
N ARG A 170 10.41 -6.44 -5.29
CA ARG A 170 11.73 -6.55 -5.94
C ARG A 170 11.57 -7.08 -7.35
N ASP A 171 12.54 -6.80 -8.21
CA ASP A 171 12.70 -7.48 -9.49
C ASP A 171 14.14 -7.96 -9.61
N CYS A 172 14.32 -9.28 -9.63
CA CYS A 172 15.63 -9.93 -9.74
C CYS A 172 15.94 -10.37 -11.18
N GLY A 173 15.25 -9.80 -12.18
CA GLY A 173 15.43 -10.06 -13.60
C GLY A 173 14.41 -11.03 -14.21
N GLN A 174 13.39 -11.45 -13.47
CA GLN A 174 12.29 -12.31 -13.95
C GLN A 174 10.92 -11.64 -13.83
N GLY A 175 10.89 -10.36 -13.46
CA GLY A 175 9.67 -9.63 -13.13
C GLY A 175 9.51 -9.40 -11.63
N PRO A 176 8.47 -8.66 -11.24
CA PRO A 176 8.26 -8.27 -9.86
C PRO A 176 7.82 -9.45 -8.98
N GLU A 177 8.43 -9.53 -7.79
CA GLU A 177 8.03 -10.42 -6.71
C GLU A 177 7.70 -9.60 -5.46
N LEU A 178 6.63 -9.99 -4.75
CA LEU A 178 6.22 -9.43 -3.47
C LEU A 178 6.98 -10.12 -2.34
N VAL A 179 7.77 -9.38 -1.56
CA VAL A 179 8.49 -9.87 -0.39
C VAL A 179 7.66 -9.67 0.87
N THR A 180 7.39 -10.75 1.61
CA THR A 180 6.67 -10.72 2.91
C THR A 180 7.27 -11.75 3.88
N ALA A 181 6.76 -11.84 5.10
CA ALA A 181 6.97 -13.00 5.97
C ALA A 181 5.79 -13.98 5.85
N ASN A 182 6.01 -15.23 6.25
CA ASN A 182 4.92 -16.15 6.54
C ASN A 182 4.25 -15.79 7.88
N ALA A 183 3.03 -16.31 8.10
CA ALA A 183 2.17 -15.90 9.22
C ALA A 183 2.79 -16.07 10.62
N ASP A 184 3.71 -17.02 10.80
CA ASP A 184 4.41 -17.28 12.06
C ASP A 184 5.78 -16.59 12.16
N TRP A 185 6.17 -15.79 11.14
CA TRP A 185 7.42 -15.03 11.07
C TRP A 185 8.70 -15.88 11.05
N THR A 186 8.61 -17.16 10.69
CA THR A 186 9.80 -18.03 10.61
C THR A 186 10.51 -17.95 9.26
N LYS A 187 9.84 -17.49 8.21
CA LYS A 187 10.37 -17.46 6.83
C LYS A 187 10.10 -16.14 6.13
N VAL A 188 11.09 -15.72 5.33
CA VAL A 188 10.87 -14.72 4.28
C VAL A 188 10.27 -15.44 3.08
N MET A 189 9.20 -14.86 2.56
CA MET A 189 8.39 -15.38 1.47
C MET A 189 8.50 -14.43 0.28
N VAL A 190 8.48 -15.00 -0.91
CA VAL A 190 8.28 -14.24 -2.15
C VAL A 190 7.07 -14.77 -2.88
N THR A 191 6.28 -13.85 -3.42
CA THR A 191 5.03 -14.18 -4.12
C THR A 191 5.00 -13.50 -5.48
N THR A 192 4.73 -14.27 -6.53
CA THR A 192 4.48 -13.76 -7.89
C THR A 192 2.99 -13.79 -8.19
N LEU A 193 2.55 -12.90 -9.09
CA LEU A 193 1.22 -12.94 -9.71
C LEU A 193 1.39 -13.44 -11.15
N GLU A 194 0.77 -14.58 -11.46
CA GLU A 194 0.80 -15.15 -12.81
C GLU A 194 -0.60 -15.62 -13.19
N ASN A 195 -1.13 -15.12 -14.31
CA ASN A 195 -2.46 -15.49 -14.82
C ASN A 195 -3.58 -15.33 -13.76
N GLY A 196 -3.54 -14.24 -12.99
CA GLY A 196 -4.51 -13.98 -11.92
C GLY A 196 -4.38 -14.90 -10.70
N GLN A 197 -3.27 -15.63 -10.55
CA GLN A 197 -3.01 -16.51 -9.41
C GLN A 197 -1.72 -16.12 -8.68
N LEU A 198 -1.78 -16.20 -7.35
CA LEU A 198 -0.62 -15.94 -6.49
C LEU A 198 0.13 -17.24 -6.21
N GLN A 199 1.43 -17.27 -6.53
CA GLN A 199 2.33 -18.38 -6.19
C GLN A 199 3.36 -17.90 -5.19
N THR A 200 3.48 -18.58 -4.06
CA THR A 200 4.40 -18.18 -2.98
C THR A 200 5.41 -19.27 -2.65
N ARG A 201 6.63 -18.87 -2.29
CA ARG A 201 7.69 -19.77 -1.84
C ARG A 201 8.53 -19.11 -0.76
N ALA A 202 9.06 -19.93 0.15
CA ALA A 202 10.05 -19.47 1.12
C ALA A 202 11.42 -19.30 0.45
N ILE A 203 12.16 -18.26 0.82
CA ILE A 203 13.51 -17.97 0.30
C ILE A 203 14.60 -17.96 1.37
N GLY A 204 14.22 -18.08 2.64
CA GLY A 204 15.16 -18.11 3.75
C GLY A 204 14.47 -17.96 5.10
N THR A 205 15.26 -17.99 6.17
CA THR A 205 14.75 -17.75 7.53
C THR A 205 14.54 -16.26 7.75
N HIS A 206 13.40 -15.88 8.34
CA HIS A 206 13.20 -14.51 8.79
C HIS A 206 13.78 -14.36 10.20
N VAL A 207 14.77 -13.50 10.35
CA VAL A 207 15.40 -13.19 11.65
C VAL A 207 14.86 -11.87 12.18
N ASP A 208 15.00 -10.82 11.38
CA ASP A 208 14.58 -9.45 11.68
C ASP A 208 14.43 -8.67 10.36
N ARG A 209 14.32 -7.34 10.43
CA ARG A 209 14.15 -6.47 9.26
C ARG A 209 15.24 -6.63 8.20
N SER A 210 16.49 -6.92 8.60
CA SER A 210 17.57 -7.13 7.64
C SER A 210 17.31 -8.30 6.70
N SER A 211 16.48 -9.27 7.12
CA SER A 211 16.06 -10.37 6.23
C SER A 211 15.19 -9.88 5.07
N PHE A 212 14.39 -8.83 5.27
CA PHE A 212 13.67 -8.18 4.18
C PHE A 212 14.61 -7.37 3.29
N ASP A 213 15.54 -6.62 3.87
CA ASP A 213 16.49 -5.79 3.10
C ASP A 213 17.35 -6.65 2.16
N ILE A 214 17.89 -7.77 2.67
CA ILE A 214 18.64 -8.75 1.87
C ILE A 214 17.76 -9.31 0.74
N ALA A 215 16.52 -9.70 1.06
CA ALA A 215 15.61 -10.21 0.05
C ALA A 215 15.29 -9.16 -1.01
N LEU A 216 14.99 -7.92 -0.63
CA LEU A 216 14.69 -6.83 -1.57
C LEU A 216 15.89 -6.49 -2.46
N ALA A 217 17.12 -6.64 -1.95
CA ALA A 217 18.36 -6.50 -2.72
C ALA A 217 18.66 -7.69 -3.65
N CYS A 218 17.77 -8.68 -3.73
CA CYS A 218 17.97 -9.93 -4.48
C CYS A 218 19.16 -10.78 -4.00
N ASP A 219 19.59 -10.59 -2.75
CA ASP A 219 20.65 -11.36 -2.13
C ASP A 219 20.12 -12.66 -1.50
N THR A 220 21.05 -13.58 -1.20
CA THR A 220 20.72 -14.88 -0.62
C THR A 220 20.59 -14.78 0.90
N LEU A 221 19.45 -15.23 1.42
CA LEU A 221 19.24 -15.35 2.86
C LEU A 221 19.92 -16.60 3.43
N PRO A 222 20.40 -16.54 4.69
CA PRO A 222 20.94 -17.71 5.39
C PRO A 222 19.89 -18.76 5.76
#